data_AF-A0A931ECK7-F1
#
_entry.id   AF-A0A931ECK7-F1
#
_cell.length_a   1.000
_cell.length_b   1.000
_cell.length_c   1.000
_cell.angle_alpha   90.00
_cell.angle_beta   90.00
_cell.angle_gamma   90.00
#
_symmetry.space_group_name_H-M   'P 1'
#
loop_
_entity.id
_entity.type
_entity.pdbx_description
1 polymer ?
#
loop_
_entity_poly.entity_id
_entity_poly.type
_entity_poly.pdbx_seq_one_letter_code
_entity_poly.pdbx_strand_id
1 'polypeptide(L)'
;MGSLRRSLDTYRWDRVHRAHRRAPDLPLSWAEIHRYVETLNGEETDLAERVAFDTSHLHRFEHAVHSQNGEDGIIDEIFRRIGVTNRSLIEIGAADGEENCTAALVDQGWSGTWLEGDADKAAAPRARVENRPVTVMQSFVDRESVLSVLGEAGAPSNPDLLVIDIDGNDYWIWQQVASTIRPRVVVIEYNAVVGDQLHWTLPYDADHRWNETCRHGAGLAALAALGSELGYTLVGCDSRGVNAFFVSTPESDPFARRPIAEHYVGPRYGLPYGHPHSVPVPFDAQPLPPADPESVILTVNPPWPTMVRSGGLVFVHLSVENRSSTPIGYPTISSLPTQLGSWWVDDRGQQLDGDPERSVQVWRADPGRSAELVGRATAPAVEGAYTLVFGLVQESVRWLGSPAVSPVGTVKVGPGIASSD
;
A
#
# COMPACT_ATOMS: atom_id res chain seq x y z
N MET A 1 -6.52 30.64 16.38
CA MET A 1 -5.13 30.18 16.12
C MET A 1 -4.38 29.80 17.40
N GLY A 2 -4.43 30.59 18.48
CA GLY A 2 -3.67 30.27 19.71
C GLY A 2 -4.20 29.12 20.59
N SER A 3 -5.51 28.81 20.56
CA SER A 3 -6.08 27.72 21.40
C SER A 3 -5.98 26.33 20.76
N LEU A 4 -6.14 26.21 19.44
CA LEU A 4 -5.98 24.94 18.69
C LEU A 4 -4.53 24.42 18.72
N ARG A 5 -3.54 25.32 18.64
CA ARG A 5 -2.12 24.95 18.77
C ARG A 5 -1.80 24.39 20.15
N ARG A 6 -2.34 25.01 21.22
CA ARG A 6 -2.16 24.49 22.59
C ARG A 6 -2.81 23.13 22.81
N SER A 7 -3.99 22.87 22.24
CA SER A 7 -4.66 21.57 22.42
C SER A 7 -3.94 20.43 21.68
N LEU A 8 -3.43 20.69 20.47
CA LEU A 8 -2.64 19.73 19.70
C LEU A 8 -1.29 19.43 20.36
N ASP A 9 -0.58 20.45 20.87
CA ASP A 9 0.68 20.26 21.60
C ASP A 9 0.46 19.43 22.87
N THR A 10 -0.59 19.73 23.64
CA THR A 10 -0.87 19.02 24.92
C THR A 10 -1.21 17.54 24.68
N TYR A 11 -2.05 17.25 23.66
CA TYR A 11 -2.42 15.87 23.30
C TYR A 11 -1.23 15.05 22.78
N ARG A 12 -0.34 15.67 21.99
CA ARG A 12 0.88 15.02 21.46
C ARG A 12 1.85 14.66 22.58
N TRP A 13 2.08 15.56 23.54
CA TRP A 13 2.92 15.27 24.72
C TRP A 13 2.32 14.17 25.60
N ASP A 14 1.01 14.16 25.80
CA ASP A 14 0.34 13.10 26.55
C ASP A 14 0.52 11.72 25.90
N ARG A 15 0.55 11.65 24.56
CA ARG A 15 0.81 10.41 23.78
C ARG A 15 2.25 9.93 23.96
N VAL A 16 3.24 10.83 23.87
CA VAL A 16 4.66 10.53 24.12
C VAL A 16 4.86 10.03 25.56
N HIS A 17 4.20 10.67 26.53
CA HIS A 17 4.25 10.24 27.93
C HIS A 17 3.57 8.89 28.18
N ARG A 18 2.48 8.56 27.46
CA ARG A 18 1.84 7.23 27.52
C ARG A 18 2.71 6.14 26.92
N ALA A 19 3.35 6.39 25.77
CA ALA A 19 4.25 5.44 25.11
C ALA A 19 5.47 5.13 25.98
N HIS A 20 6.10 6.15 26.59
CA HIS A 20 7.24 5.94 27.48
C HIS A 20 6.89 5.15 28.76
N ARG A 21 5.66 5.32 29.30
CA ARG A 21 5.19 4.53 30.45
C ARG A 21 5.00 3.05 30.13
N ARG A 22 4.74 2.70 28.87
CA ARG A 22 4.54 1.32 28.40
C ARG A 22 5.85 0.64 27.96
N ALA A 23 6.88 1.41 27.63
CA ALA A 23 8.20 0.90 27.21
C ALA A 23 9.35 1.74 27.82
N PRO A 24 9.70 1.52 29.11
CA PRO A 24 10.73 2.29 29.81
C PRO A 24 12.15 2.12 29.25
N ASP A 25 12.37 1.07 28.45
CA ASP A 25 13.69 0.67 27.92
C ASP A 25 13.96 1.16 26.48
N LEU A 26 13.20 2.14 25.98
CA LEU A 26 13.43 2.71 24.65
C LEU A 26 14.85 3.32 24.55
N PRO A 27 15.63 2.98 23.51
CA PRO A 27 17.03 3.41 23.38
C PRO A 27 17.22 4.89 22.97
N LEU A 28 16.13 5.65 22.86
CA LEU A 28 16.14 7.05 22.42
C LEU A 28 16.06 7.99 23.63
N SER A 29 16.94 8.99 23.67
CA SER A 29 16.91 10.04 24.68
C SER A 29 15.71 10.98 24.46
N TRP A 30 15.24 11.62 25.54
CA TRP A 30 14.18 12.64 25.48
C TRP A 30 14.50 13.76 24.48
N ALA A 31 15.78 14.10 24.29
CA ALA A 31 16.21 15.10 23.32
C ALA A 31 16.03 14.64 21.87
N GLU A 32 16.16 13.35 21.58
CA GLU A 32 15.92 12.77 20.25
C GLU A 32 14.43 12.67 19.94
N ILE A 33 13.62 12.30 20.94
CA ILE A 33 12.15 12.29 20.84
C ILE A 33 11.62 13.71 20.57
N HIS A 34 12.11 14.71 21.30
CA HIS A 34 11.76 16.12 21.08
C HIS A 34 12.10 16.58 19.65
N ARG A 35 13.34 16.31 19.22
CA ARG A 35 13.82 16.72 17.88
C ARG A 35 12.99 16.09 16.78
N TYR A 36 12.65 14.81 16.91
CA TYR A 36 11.81 14.10 15.93
C TYR A 36 10.39 14.68 15.83
N VAL A 37 9.76 14.98 16.98
CA VAL A 37 8.44 15.63 17.03
C VAL A 37 8.48 17.03 16.39
N GLU A 38 9.56 17.79 16.59
CA GLU A 38 9.75 19.08 15.94
C GLU A 38 9.94 18.97 14.42
N THR A 39 10.62 17.93 13.91
CA THR A 39 10.76 17.69 12.47
C THR A 39 9.42 17.36 11.81
N LEU A 40 8.61 16.51 12.44
CA LEU A 40 7.25 16.19 11.98
C LEU A 40 6.36 17.43 11.94
N ASN A 41 6.47 18.31 12.94
CA ASN A 41 5.75 19.59 12.96
C ASN A 41 6.15 20.50 11.79
N GLY A 42 7.43 20.50 11.39
CA GLY A 42 7.94 21.28 10.27
C GLY A 42 7.40 20.82 8.92
N GLU A 43 7.42 19.51 8.66
CA GLU A 43 6.94 18.91 7.40
C GLU A 43 5.41 18.99 7.25
N GLU A 44 4.67 18.85 8.34
CA GLU A 44 3.20 18.94 8.38
C GLU A 44 2.71 20.38 8.12
N THR A 45 3.49 21.40 8.52
CA THR A 45 3.15 22.82 8.30
C THR A 45 3.31 23.22 6.82
N ASP A 46 4.33 22.72 6.12
CA ASP A 46 4.57 23.00 4.68
C ASP A 46 3.53 22.29 3.78
N LEU A 47 3.06 21.09 4.19
CA LEU A 47 1.94 20.39 3.54
C LEU A 47 0.58 21.07 3.81
N ALA A 48 0.33 21.52 5.04
CA ALA A 48 -0.91 22.22 5.40
C ALA A 48 -1.08 23.54 4.63
N GLU A 49 0.02 24.26 4.35
CA GLU A 49 -0.01 25.49 3.53
C GLU A 49 -0.26 25.21 2.04
N ARG A 50 0.16 24.06 1.51
CA ARG A 50 -0.09 23.66 0.11
C ARG A 50 -1.50 23.10 -0.15
N VAL A 51 -2.16 22.55 0.88
CA VAL A 51 -3.51 21.93 0.81
C VAL A 51 -4.64 22.93 1.15
N ALA A 52 -4.32 24.20 1.43
CA ALA A 52 -5.21 25.13 2.12
C ALA A 52 -6.54 25.51 1.44
N PHE A 53 -6.84 25.12 0.19
CA PHE A 53 -8.05 25.56 -0.52
C PHE A 53 -8.95 24.48 -1.15
N ASP A 54 -8.67 23.18 -0.98
CA ASP A 54 -9.52 22.11 -1.52
C ASP A 54 -10.25 21.33 -0.40
N THR A 55 -11.58 21.47 -0.28
CA THR A 55 -12.43 20.77 0.72
C THR A 55 -12.87 19.37 0.28
N SER A 56 -12.43 18.91 -0.88
CA SER A 56 -12.82 17.62 -1.44
C SER A 56 -12.04 16.42 -0.89
N HIS A 57 -10.87 16.64 -0.28
CA HIS A 57 -10.05 15.56 0.30
C HIS A 57 -10.52 15.27 1.74
N LEU A 58 -10.89 14.01 2.00
CA LEU A 58 -11.50 13.61 3.27
C LEU A 58 -10.53 13.68 4.47
N HIS A 59 -9.22 13.51 4.26
CA HIS A 59 -8.24 13.61 5.34
C HIS A 59 -8.26 14.95 6.11
N ARG A 60 -8.84 16.02 5.53
CA ARG A 60 -8.95 17.33 6.20
C ARG A 60 -9.94 17.32 7.38
N PHE A 61 -10.81 16.33 7.42
CA PHE A 61 -11.82 16.17 8.46
C PHE A 61 -11.36 15.22 9.57
N GLU A 62 -10.15 14.67 9.45
CA GLU A 62 -9.58 13.79 10.47
C GLU A 62 -9.58 14.43 11.84
N HIS A 63 -10.16 13.70 12.77
CA HIS A 63 -10.00 13.90 14.19
C HIS A 63 -10.19 12.55 14.86
N ALA A 64 -9.54 12.36 16.01
CA ALA A 64 -9.59 11.11 16.74
C ALA A 64 -10.22 11.34 18.11
N VAL A 65 -11.29 10.60 18.39
CA VAL A 65 -11.83 10.39 19.73
C VAL A 65 -11.32 9.05 20.25
N HIS A 66 -11.50 7.98 19.47
CA HIS A 66 -11.04 6.63 19.77
C HIS A 66 -10.24 6.00 18.61
N SER A 67 -10.45 6.43 17.37
CA SER A 67 -9.75 5.90 16.21
C SER A 67 -8.23 6.17 16.22
N GLN A 68 -7.46 5.33 15.52
CA GLN A 68 -5.99 5.35 15.55
C GLN A 68 -5.40 6.50 14.70
N ASN A 69 -5.99 6.77 13.53
CA ASN A 69 -5.46 7.67 12.50
C ASN A 69 -6.41 8.82 12.14
N GLY A 70 -7.52 8.98 12.87
CA GLY A 70 -8.49 10.07 12.67
C GLY A 70 -9.70 9.67 11.84
N GLU A 71 -9.95 8.37 11.72
CA GLU A 71 -11.07 7.78 11.00
C GLU A 71 -12.42 8.29 11.52
N ASP A 72 -12.54 8.58 12.84
CA ASP A 72 -13.77 9.12 13.44
C ASP A 72 -14.26 10.35 12.65
N GLY A 73 -13.34 11.27 12.32
CA GLY A 73 -13.65 12.49 11.60
C GLY A 73 -13.96 12.33 10.12
N ILE A 74 -13.32 11.37 9.47
CA ILE A 74 -13.65 11.04 8.08
C ILE A 74 -15.05 10.41 8.01
N ILE A 75 -15.36 9.50 8.94
CA ILE A 75 -16.66 8.82 9.01
C ILE A 75 -17.77 9.82 9.30
N ASP A 76 -17.56 10.72 10.26
CA ASP A 76 -18.49 11.81 10.56
C ASP A 76 -18.77 12.68 9.33
N GLU A 77 -17.73 13.06 8.59
CA GLU A 77 -17.88 13.86 7.36
C GLU A 77 -18.63 13.11 6.25
N ILE A 78 -18.36 11.81 6.07
CA ILE A 78 -19.06 10.98 5.10
C ILE A 78 -20.56 10.98 5.44
N PHE A 79 -20.93 10.66 6.68
CA PHE A 79 -22.34 10.63 7.09
C PHE A 79 -22.97 12.02 7.19
N ARG A 80 -22.20 13.09 7.35
CA ARG A 80 -22.69 14.47 7.20
C ARG A 80 -23.12 14.76 5.75
N ARG A 81 -22.44 14.18 4.76
CA ARG A 81 -22.75 14.36 3.33
C ARG A 81 -23.92 13.49 2.87
N ILE A 82 -23.95 12.21 3.26
CA ILE A 82 -24.94 11.25 2.77
C ILE A 82 -26.11 11.01 3.74
N GLY A 83 -26.03 11.52 4.98
CA GLY A 83 -26.98 11.25 6.05
C GLY A 83 -26.83 9.84 6.64
N VAL A 84 -27.48 9.59 7.79
CA VAL A 84 -27.57 8.26 8.42
C VAL A 84 -28.97 7.67 8.19
N THR A 85 -29.10 6.34 8.15
CA THR A 85 -30.40 5.68 8.00
C THR A 85 -30.85 4.99 9.29
N ASN A 86 -30.00 4.11 9.83
CA ASN A 86 -30.36 3.23 10.94
C ASN A 86 -29.34 3.27 12.09
N ARG A 87 -28.21 3.96 11.90
CA ARG A 87 -27.10 4.06 12.86
C ARG A 87 -26.64 2.68 13.35
N SER A 88 -26.61 1.73 12.42
CA SER A 88 -26.11 0.38 12.70
C SER A 88 -24.76 0.13 12.03
N LEU A 89 -23.91 -0.65 12.70
CA LEU A 89 -22.53 -0.91 12.28
C LEU A 89 -22.16 -2.39 12.40
N ILE A 90 -21.15 -2.79 11.63
CA ILE A 90 -20.40 -4.03 11.81
C ILE A 90 -18.92 -3.66 11.80
N GLU A 91 -18.15 -4.21 12.72
CA GLU A 91 -16.68 -4.12 12.70
C GLU A 91 -16.07 -5.49 12.90
N ILE A 92 -15.19 -5.87 11.98
CA ILE A 92 -14.47 -7.13 11.98
C ILE A 92 -13.00 -6.82 12.26
N GLY A 93 -12.50 -7.26 13.42
CA GLY A 93 -11.19 -6.86 13.94
C GLY A 93 -11.27 -5.76 15.00
N ALA A 94 -12.18 -5.90 15.96
CA ALA A 94 -12.44 -4.84 16.95
C ALA A 94 -11.34 -4.66 18.02
N ALA A 95 -10.37 -5.57 18.09
CA ALA A 95 -9.27 -5.60 19.06
C ALA A 95 -9.77 -5.46 20.51
N ASP A 96 -9.17 -4.57 21.29
CA ASP A 96 -9.58 -4.30 22.68
C ASP A 96 -10.74 -3.29 22.79
N GLY A 97 -11.20 -2.74 21.66
CA GLY A 97 -12.24 -1.72 21.58
C GLY A 97 -11.81 -0.32 22.04
N GLU A 98 -10.52 -0.07 22.32
CA GLU A 98 -10.01 1.26 22.62
C GLU A 98 -9.59 2.03 21.35
N GLU A 99 -8.77 1.42 20.49
CA GLU A 99 -8.31 2.01 19.21
C GLU A 99 -9.11 1.42 18.05
N ASN A 100 -10.32 1.94 17.84
CA ASN A 100 -11.33 1.30 17.00
C ASN A 100 -12.11 2.36 16.21
N CYS A 101 -12.41 2.09 14.93
CA CYS A 101 -13.01 3.07 14.01
C CYS A 101 -14.48 3.38 14.34
N THR A 102 -15.15 2.56 15.13
CA THR A 102 -16.57 2.69 15.43
C THR A 102 -16.88 3.00 16.90
N ALA A 103 -15.90 2.92 17.78
CA ALA A 103 -16.07 3.15 19.22
C ALA A 103 -16.69 4.53 19.55
N ALA A 104 -16.37 5.57 18.78
CA ALA A 104 -16.98 6.91 18.92
C ALA A 104 -18.46 6.92 18.51
N LEU A 105 -18.83 6.16 17.48
CA LEU A 105 -20.22 6.02 17.05
C LEU A 105 -21.04 5.24 18.09
N VAL A 106 -20.44 4.24 18.73
CA VAL A 106 -21.08 3.49 19.82
C VAL A 106 -21.32 4.41 21.03
N ASP A 107 -20.41 5.34 21.36
CA ASP A 107 -20.67 6.38 22.37
C ASP A 107 -21.86 7.29 21.98
N GLN A 108 -22.09 7.50 20.69
CA GLN A 108 -23.21 8.27 20.14
C GLN A 108 -24.52 7.45 20.01
N GLY A 109 -24.54 6.22 20.54
CA GLY A 109 -25.73 5.37 20.59
C GLY A 109 -26.01 4.56 19.33
N TRP A 110 -25.00 4.39 18.46
CA TRP A 110 -25.10 3.42 17.36
C TRP A 110 -25.17 1.98 17.89
N SER A 111 -25.86 1.12 17.14
CA SER A 111 -26.01 -0.31 17.46
C SER A 111 -25.25 -1.18 16.48
N GLY A 112 -24.96 -2.44 16.83
CA GLY A 112 -24.27 -3.29 15.87
C GLY A 112 -23.56 -4.50 16.43
N THR A 113 -22.56 -4.95 15.69
CA THR A 113 -21.77 -6.14 16.00
C THR A 113 -20.28 -5.85 15.87
N TRP A 114 -19.52 -6.26 16.87
CA TRP A 114 -18.06 -6.30 16.85
C TRP A 114 -17.60 -7.76 16.86
N LEU A 115 -16.74 -8.13 15.91
CA LEU A 115 -16.05 -9.41 15.87
C LEU A 115 -14.59 -9.24 16.24
N GLU A 116 -14.08 -10.13 17.10
CA GLU A 116 -12.66 -10.18 17.45
C GLU A 116 -12.18 -11.63 17.47
N GLY A 117 -11.07 -11.91 16.77
CA GLY A 117 -10.53 -13.25 16.63
C GLY A 117 -9.79 -13.73 17.88
N ASP A 118 -9.09 -12.82 18.55
CA ASP A 118 -8.25 -13.10 19.70
C ASP A 118 -9.07 -13.11 21.00
N ALA A 119 -8.99 -14.23 21.73
CA ALA A 119 -9.75 -14.41 22.97
C ALA A 119 -9.31 -13.47 24.10
N ASP A 120 -8.03 -13.12 24.15
CA ASP A 120 -7.47 -12.22 25.17
C ASP A 120 -7.87 -10.78 24.89
N LYS A 121 -7.94 -10.38 23.61
CA LYS A 121 -8.42 -9.04 23.20
C LYS A 121 -9.93 -8.89 23.37
N ALA A 122 -10.72 -9.92 23.08
CA ALA A 122 -12.19 -9.85 23.09
C ALA A 122 -12.84 -9.61 24.47
N ALA A 123 -12.09 -9.71 25.57
CA ALA A 123 -12.61 -9.46 26.92
C ALA A 123 -12.85 -7.97 27.21
N ALA A 124 -11.91 -7.11 26.82
CA ALA A 124 -12.00 -5.66 27.01
C ALA A 124 -13.19 -4.98 26.28
N PRO A 125 -13.47 -5.26 25.00
CA PRO A 125 -14.57 -4.63 24.29
C PRO A 125 -15.94 -5.02 24.87
N ARG A 126 -16.09 -6.24 25.39
CA ARG A 126 -17.34 -6.65 26.08
C ARG A 126 -17.64 -5.78 27.29
N ALA A 127 -16.64 -5.48 28.10
CA ALA A 127 -16.80 -4.58 29.25
C ALA A 127 -17.08 -3.14 28.79
N ARG A 128 -16.44 -2.69 27.71
CA ARG A 128 -16.64 -1.35 27.15
C ARG A 128 -18.08 -1.11 26.68
N VAL A 129 -18.67 -2.09 26.01
CA VAL A 129 -20.03 -1.96 25.47
C VAL A 129 -21.10 -2.47 26.44
N GLU A 130 -20.75 -2.70 27.71
CA GLU A 130 -21.71 -3.08 28.73
C GLU A 130 -22.82 -2.00 28.81
N ASN A 131 -24.07 -2.41 28.61
CA ASN A 131 -25.27 -1.54 28.49
C ASN A 131 -25.38 -0.70 27.20
N ARG A 132 -24.64 -1.06 26.15
CA ARG A 132 -24.77 -0.45 24.82
C ARG A 132 -25.36 -1.45 23.83
N PRO A 133 -26.02 -1.01 22.75
CA PRO A 133 -26.68 -1.90 21.80
C PRO A 133 -25.69 -2.52 20.81
N VAL A 134 -24.55 -3.02 21.30
CA VAL A 134 -23.48 -3.65 20.50
C VAL A 134 -23.20 -5.04 21.04
N THR A 135 -23.26 -6.04 20.17
CA THR A 135 -22.88 -7.42 20.49
C THR A 135 -21.41 -7.63 20.15
N VAL A 136 -20.61 -8.10 21.12
CA VAL A 136 -19.22 -8.51 20.87
C VAL A 136 -19.15 -10.03 20.81
N MET A 137 -18.81 -10.56 19.63
CA MET A 137 -18.60 -11.99 19.42
C MET A 137 -17.12 -12.28 19.22
N GLN A 138 -16.59 -13.19 20.03
CA GLN A 138 -15.22 -13.66 19.87
C GLN A 138 -15.25 -14.81 18.87
N SER A 139 -14.68 -14.60 17.69
CA SER A 139 -14.55 -15.62 16.66
C SER A 139 -13.49 -15.20 15.66
N PHE A 140 -12.54 -16.08 15.39
CA PHE A 140 -11.72 -15.95 14.19
C PHE A 140 -12.59 -16.29 12.98
N VAL A 141 -12.55 -15.48 11.93
CA VAL A 141 -13.41 -15.65 10.74
C VAL A 141 -12.58 -15.74 9.47
N ASP A 142 -13.10 -16.52 8.54
CA ASP A 142 -12.58 -16.70 7.19
C ASP A 142 -13.69 -16.47 6.16
N ARG A 143 -13.40 -16.63 4.87
CA ARG A 143 -14.38 -16.41 3.79
C ARG A 143 -15.58 -17.35 3.91
N GLU A 144 -15.39 -18.58 4.38
CA GLU A 144 -16.46 -19.56 4.44
C GLU A 144 -17.36 -19.37 5.68
N SER A 145 -16.80 -18.89 6.79
CA SER A 145 -17.47 -18.80 8.10
C SER A 145 -18.06 -17.43 8.41
N VAL A 146 -17.54 -16.33 7.85
CA VAL A 146 -17.87 -14.96 8.28
C VAL A 146 -19.37 -14.64 8.29
N LEU A 147 -20.14 -15.09 7.29
CA LEU A 147 -21.57 -14.83 7.23
C LEU A 147 -22.35 -15.58 8.31
N SER A 148 -21.96 -16.81 8.62
CA SER A 148 -22.60 -17.60 9.68
C SER A 148 -22.36 -16.97 11.04
N VAL A 149 -21.13 -16.55 11.31
CA VAL A 149 -20.73 -15.87 12.55
C VAL A 149 -21.44 -14.54 12.71
N LEU A 150 -21.51 -13.72 11.65
CA LEU A 150 -22.28 -12.47 11.67
C LEU A 150 -23.77 -12.72 11.93
N GLY A 151 -24.35 -13.78 11.34
CA GLY A 151 -25.73 -14.18 11.61
C GLY A 151 -25.97 -14.57 13.07
N GLU A 152 -25.07 -15.36 13.65
CA GLU A 152 -25.12 -15.77 15.06
C GLU A 152 -24.95 -14.58 16.02
N ALA A 153 -24.10 -13.62 15.66
CA ALA A 153 -23.90 -12.38 16.40
C ALA A 153 -25.07 -11.38 16.30
N GLY A 154 -26.07 -11.67 15.45
CA GLY A 154 -27.21 -10.79 15.22
C GLY A 154 -26.85 -9.54 14.40
N ALA A 155 -25.88 -9.64 13.49
CA ALA A 155 -25.44 -8.52 12.69
C ALA A 155 -26.57 -7.93 11.82
N PRO A 156 -26.64 -6.60 11.68
CA PRO A 156 -27.62 -5.95 10.82
C PRO A 156 -27.43 -6.36 9.36
N SER A 157 -28.52 -6.60 8.62
CA SER A 157 -28.44 -7.01 7.21
C SER A 157 -28.06 -5.88 6.25
N ASN A 158 -28.32 -4.62 6.63
CA ASN A 158 -28.01 -3.43 5.82
C ASN A 158 -27.48 -2.30 6.74
N PRO A 159 -26.28 -2.43 7.31
CA PRO A 159 -25.75 -1.42 8.22
C PRO A 159 -25.45 -0.09 7.51
N ASP A 160 -25.42 0.99 8.27
CA ASP A 160 -24.87 2.25 7.78
C ASP A 160 -23.36 2.09 7.53
N LEU A 161 -22.64 1.37 8.41
CA LEU A 161 -21.18 1.24 8.37
C LEU A 161 -20.71 -0.22 8.49
N LEU A 162 -19.74 -0.59 7.66
CA LEU A 162 -18.92 -1.79 7.81
C LEU A 162 -17.46 -1.37 7.93
N VAL A 163 -16.75 -1.90 8.93
CA VAL A 163 -15.29 -1.76 9.09
C VAL A 163 -14.66 -3.15 9.03
N ILE A 164 -13.60 -3.31 8.24
CA ILE A 164 -12.81 -4.54 8.12
C ILE A 164 -11.34 -4.18 8.32
N ASP A 165 -10.75 -4.70 9.38
CA ASP A 165 -9.34 -4.50 9.72
C ASP A 165 -8.82 -5.76 10.43
N ILE A 166 -8.38 -6.75 9.64
CA ILE A 166 -7.94 -8.05 10.15
C ILE A 166 -6.54 -8.45 9.64
N ASP A 167 -5.78 -7.48 9.12
CA ASP A 167 -4.39 -7.61 8.72
C ASP A 167 -4.11 -8.81 7.77
N GLY A 168 -5.01 -9.14 6.84
CA GLY A 168 -4.87 -10.36 6.03
C GLY A 168 -5.97 -10.59 4.99
N ASN A 169 -7.03 -11.31 5.36
CA ASN A 169 -8.07 -11.76 4.43
C ASN A 169 -9.11 -10.67 4.09
N ASP A 170 -8.82 -9.39 4.34
CA ASP A 170 -9.74 -8.24 4.27
C ASP A 170 -10.52 -8.20 2.95
N TYR A 171 -9.81 -8.36 1.82
CA TYR A 171 -10.39 -8.42 0.49
C TYR A 171 -11.43 -9.56 0.35
N TRP A 172 -11.07 -10.77 0.81
CA TRP A 172 -11.89 -11.97 0.67
C TRP A 172 -13.10 -11.93 1.60
N ILE A 173 -12.91 -11.40 2.81
CA ILE A 173 -14.00 -11.15 3.76
C ILE A 173 -14.97 -10.12 3.20
N TRP A 174 -14.49 -8.99 2.66
CA TRP A 174 -15.38 -7.99 2.08
C TRP A 174 -16.19 -8.57 0.91
N GLN A 175 -15.54 -9.30 0.00
CA GLN A 175 -16.20 -9.98 -1.11
C GLN A 175 -17.32 -10.90 -0.62
N GLN A 176 -17.07 -11.70 0.42
CA GLN A 176 -18.06 -12.60 0.98
C GLN A 176 -19.19 -11.86 1.68
N VAL A 177 -18.88 -10.89 2.54
CA VAL A 177 -19.87 -10.12 3.30
C VAL A 177 -20.84 -9.43 2.34
N ALA A 178 -20.32 -8.82 1.27
CA ALA A 178 -21.11 -8.13 0.26
C ALA A 178 -22.04 -9.05 -0.56
N SER A 179 -21.87 -10.38 -0.50
CA SER A 179 -22.83 -11.32 -1.12
C SER A 179 -24.22 -11.28 -0.46
N THR A 180 -24.29 -10.87 0.82
CA THR A 180 -25.49 -10.96 1.65
C THR A 180 -25.82 -9.63 2.35
N ILE A 181 -24.80 -8.96 2.88
CA ILE A 181 -24.93 -7.73 3.68
C ILE A 181 -24.50 -6.55 2.82
N ARG A 182 -25.34 -5.50 2.77
CA ARG A 182 -25.09 -4.31 1.95
C ARG A 182 -24.93 -3.07 2.82
N PRO A 183 -23.71 -2.81 3.34
CA PRO A 183 -23.43 -1.56 4.06
C PRO A 183 -23.56 -0.34 3.15
N ARG A 184 -23.82 0.84 3.71
CA ARG A 184 -23.79 2.12 2.96
C ARG A 184 -22.38 2.67 2.83
N VAL A 185 -21.57 2.51 3.87
CA VAL A 185 -20.16 2.91 3.92
C VAL A 185 -19.31 1.71 4.32
N VAL A 186 -18.20 1.50 3.63
CA VAL A 186 -17.18 0.50 3.99
C VAL A 186 -15.87 1.21 4.29
N VAL A 187 -15.28 0.92 5.44
CA VAL A 187 -13.90 1.25 5.79
C VAL A 187 -13.13 -0.05 5.78
N ILE A 188 -12.02 -0.08 5.06
CA ILE A 188 -11.21 -1.28 4.93
C ILE A 188 -9.73 -0.93 4.89
N GLU A 189 -8.93 -1.71 5.60
CA GLU A 189 -7.49 -1.55 5.59
C GLU A 189 -6.93 -1.83 4.19
N TYR A 190 -6.00 -0.98 3.73
CA TYR A 190 -5.21 -1.21 2.54
C TYR A 190 -3.72 -1.15 2.83
N ASN A 191 -2.98 -1.95 2.06
CA ASN A 191 -1.54 -2.00 2.13
C ASN A 191 -0.94 -0.88 1.27
N ALA A 192 -0.61 0.25 1.88
CA ALA A 192 -0.01 1.38 1.16
C ALA A 192 1.40 1.08 0.61
N VAL A 193 2.09 0.05 1.09
CA VAL A 193 3.41 -0.34 0.55
C VAL A 193 3.32 -0.82 -0.90
N VAL A 194 2.14 -1.31 -1.32
CA VAL A 194 1.85 -1.81 -2.66
C VAL A 194 1.78 -0.69 -3.72
N GLY A 195 1.48 0.54 -3.30
CA GLY A 195 1.22 1.65 -4.22
C GLY A 195 -0.21 1.70 -4.75
N ASP A 196 -0.47 2.69 -5.59
CA ASP A 196 -1.79 3.04 -6.13
C ASP A 196 -2.14 2.34 -7.45
N GLN A 197 -1.17 1.71 -8.10
CA GLN A 197 -1.34 1.11 -9.43
C GLN A 197 -1.50 -0.42 -9.39
N LEU A 198 -0.96 -1.08 -8.36
CA LEU A 198 -0.87 -2.54 -8.36
C LEU A 198 -2.14 -3.17 -7.77
N HIS A 199 -2.83 -3.98 -8.58
CA HIS A 199 -3.93 -4.84 -8.13
C HIS A 199 -3.37 -6.07 -7.41
N TRP A 200 -2.92 -5.86 -6.19
CA TRP A 200 -2.39 -6.93 -5.34
C TRP A 200 -3.34 -7.27 -4.20
N THR A 201 -3.48 -8.55 -3.91
CA THR A 201 -4.17 -9.09 -2.74
C THR A 201 -3.30 -10.16 -2.10
N LEU A 202 -3.35 -10.27 -0.78
CA LEU A 202 -2.82 -11.45 -0.11
C LEU A 202 -3.59 -12.69 -0.61
N PRO A 203 -2.90 -13.77 -1.03
CA PRO A 203 -3.56 -15.01 -1.38
C PRO A 203 -4.44 -15.49 -0.23
N TYR A 204 -5.64 -15.98 -0.57
CA TYR A 204 -6.55 -16.49 0.45
C TYR A 204 -5.94 -17.66 1.21
N ASP A 205 -5.90 -17.54 2.53
CA ASP A 205 -5.54 -18.61 3.45
C ASP A 205 -6.46 -18.51 4.67
N ALA A 206 -7.32 -19.51 4.85
CA ALA A 206 -8.31 -19.54 5.92
C ALA A 206 -7.67 -19.52 7.32
N ASP A 207 -6.43 -20.01 7.44
CA ASP A 207 -5.69 -20.05 8.71
C ASP A 207 -4.73 -18.87 8.87
N HIS A 208 -4.77 -17.88 7.96
CA HIS A 208 -3.83 -16.77 7.97
C HIS A 208 -3.82 -16.05 9.33
N ARG A 209 -2.61 -15.74 9.79
CA ARG A 209 -2.35 -14.85 10.93
C ARG A 209 -1.28 -13.89 10.48
N TRP A 210 -1.52 -12.60 10.74
CA TRP A 210 -0.52 -11.59 10.46
C TRP A 210 0.76 -11.92 11.22
N ASN A 211 1.88 -11.85 10.51
CA ASN A 211 3.20 -12.20 11.00
C ASN A 211 4.08 -10.96 11.22
N GLU A 212 3.44 -9.80 11.46
CA GLU A 212 4.08 -8.50 11.70
C GLU A 212 4.91 -7.97 10.51
N THR A 213 4.73 -8.56 9.32
CA THR A 213 5.40 -8.10 8.10
C THR A 213 4.55 -7.09 7.34
N CYS A 214 5.14 -6.41 6.36
CA CYS A 214 4.38 -5.57 5.43
C CYS A 214 3.50 -6.37 4.46
N ARG A 215 3.36 -7.71 4.63
CA ARG A 215 2.47 -8.56 3.83
C ARG A 215 1.15 -8.79 4.54
N HIS A 216 0.20 -7.89 4.29
CA HIS A 216 -1.14 -7.94 4.85
C HIS A 216 -2.15 -7.42 3.82
N GLY A 217 -3.42 -7.82 3.96
CA GLY A 217 -4.55 -7.22 3.26
C GLY A 217 -4.44 -7.19 1.73
N ALA A 218 -4.76 -6.03 1.17
CA ALA A 218 -4.74 -5.79 -0.27
C ALA A 218 -4.30 -4.36 -0.60
N GLY A 219 -3.78 -4.16 -1.80
CA GLY A 219 -3.46 -2.82 -2.32
C GLY A 219 -4.72 -2.00 -2.64
N LEU A 220 -4.57 -0.68 -2.66
CA LEU A 220 -5.70 0.23 -2.91
C LEU A 220 -6.38 -0.02 -4.25
N ALA A 221 -5.61 -0.31 -5.31
CA ALA A 221 -6.18 -0.60 -6.64
C ALA A 221 -7.04 -1.88 -6.66
N ALA A 222 -6.64 -2.91 -5.91
CA ALA A 222 -7.41 -4.15 -5.80
C ALA A 222 -8.73 -3.91 -5.06
N LEU A 223 -8.69 -3.17 -3.95
CA LEU A 223 -9.89 -2.81 -3.19
C LEU A 223 -10.81 -1.88 -3.99
N ALA A 224 -10.26 -0.93 -4.75
CA ALA A 224 -11.04 -0.07 -5.64
C ALA A 224 -11.77 -0.85 -6.74
N ALA A 225 -11.10 -1.84 -7.34
CA ALA A 225 -11.72 -2.73 -8.31
C ALA A 225 -12.85 -3.56 -7.70
N LEU A 226 -12.60 -4.20 -6.55
CA LEU A 226 -13.61 -4.98 -5.83
C LEU A 226 -14.80 -4.09 -5.43
N GLY A 227 -14.54 -2.92 -4.87
CA GLY A 227 -15.59 -1.94 -4.54
C GLY A 227 -16.46 -1.61 -5.74
N SER A 228 -15.85 -1.31 -6.89
CA SER A 228 -16.59 -1.04 -8.12
C SER A 228 -17.45 -2.23 -8.58
N GLU A 229 -16.94 -3.46 -8.50
CA GLU A 229 -17.71 -4.68 -8.82
C GLU A 229 -18.89 -4.88 -7.87
N LEU A 230 -18.71 -4.52 -6.59
CA LEU A 230 -19.72 -4.64 -5.55
C LEU A 230 -20.71 -3.46 -5.53
N GLY A 231 -20.51 -2.42 -6.34
CA GLY A 231 -21.37 -1.23 -6.39
C GLY A 231 -21.02 -0.14 -5.37
N TYR A 232 -19.73 0.03 -5.09
CA TYR A 232 -19.17 1.04 -4.20
C TYR A 232 -18.15 1.92 -4.94
N THR A 233 -18.06 3.18 -4.50
CA THR A 233 -17.12 4.18 -5.00
C THR A 233 -16.09 4.48 -3.91
N LEU A 234 -14.79 4.42 -4.24
CA LEU A 234 -13.72 4.94 -3.38
C LEU A 234 -13.88 6.46 -3.26
N VAL A 235 -13.98 6.98 -2.03
CA VAL A 235 -14.17 8.42 -1.76
C VAL A 235 -12.99 9.06 -1.06
N GLY A 236 -12.08 8.28 -0.48
CA GLY A 236 -10.86 8.79 0.15
C GLY A 236 -10.06 7.71 0.88
N CYS A 237 -8.89 8.12 1.34
CA CYS A 237 -8.05 7.38 2.28
C CYS A 237 -7.66 8.33 3.43
N ASP A 238 -7.29 7.77 4.57
CA ASP A 238 -6.74 8.55 5.67
C ASP A 238 -5.30 9.02 5.36
N SER A 239 -4.82 9.99 6.13
CA SER A 239 -3.54 10.66 5.96
C SER A 239 -2.33 9.81 6.33
N ARG A 240 -2.53 8.65 6.95
CA ARG A 240 -1.50 7.66 7.28
C ARG A 240 -1.36 6.54 6.26
N GLY A 241 -2.32 6.41 5.35
CA GLY A 241 -2.32 5.37 4.34
C GLY A 241 -2.57 3.98 4.93
N VAL A 242 -3.59 3.89 5.79
CA VAL A 242 -4.00 2.66 6.47
C VAL A 242 -5.38 2.23 5.98
N ASN A 243 -6.35 3.13 5.99
CA ASN A 243 -7.76 2.88 5.73
C ASN A 243 -8.25 3.55 4.45
N ALA A 244 -8.98 2.77 3.64
CA ALA A 244 -9.69 3.23 2.47
C ALA A 244 -11.20 3.31 2.76
N PHE A 245 -11.84 4.38 2.27
CA PHE A 245 -13.24 4.69 2.52
C PHE A 245 -14.05 4.56 1.24
N PHE A 246 -15.10 3.74 1.29
CA PHE A 246 -15.99 3.45 0.19
C PHE A 246 -17.43 3.82 0.54
N VAL A 247 -18.14 4.41 -0.42
CA VAL A 247 -19.57 4.72 -0.29
C VAL A 247 -20.33 4.00 -1.39
N SER A 248 -21.50 3.45 -1.05
CA SER A 248 -22.44 2.86 -2.01
C SER A 248 -22.61 3.78 -3.22
N THR A 249 -22.42 3.27 -4.45
CA THR A 249 -22.37 4.11 -5.65
C THR A 249 -23.58 5.04 -5.80
N PRO A 250 -24.83 4.61 -5.55
CA PRO A 250 -26.01 5.49 -5.58
C PRO A 250 -25.96 6.68 -4.61
N GLU A 251 -25.15 6.61 -3.56
CA GLU A 251 -25.05 7.63 -2.51
C GLU A 251 -23.75 8.45 -2.61
N SER A 252 -22.90 8.13 -3.60
CA SER A 252 -21.57 8.73 -3.77
C SER A 252 -21.57 10.09 -4.49
N ASP A 253 -22.73 10.57 -4.95
CA ASP A 253 -22.87 11.86 -5.66
C ASP A 253 -22.29 13.09 -4.93
N PRO A 254 -22.34 13.19 -3.58
CA PRO A 254 -21.72 14.29 -2.86
C PRO A 254 -20.18 14.30 -2.86
N PHE A 255 -19.53 13.28 -3.44
CA PHE A 255 -18.07 13.16 -3.49
C PHE A 255 -17.56 13.38 -4.91
N ALA A 256 -16.41 14.07 -5.01
CA ALA A 256 -15.75 14.25 -6.30
C ALA A 256 -15.24 12.90 -6.81
N ARG A 257 -15.56 12.55 -8.05
CA ARG A 257 -14.97 11.38 -8.72
C ARG A 257 -13.53 11.71 -9.08
N ARG A 258 -12.58 10.93 -8.56
CA ARG A 258 -11.15 11.10 -8.84
C ARG A 258 -10.51 9.78 -9.26
N PRO A 259 -9.40 9.81 -10.01
CA PRO A 259 -8.54 8.65 -10.19
C PRO A 259 -8.03 8.11 -8.84
N ILE A 260 -7.78 6.81 -8.75
CA ILE A 260 -7.25 6.14 -7.55
C ILE A 260 -5.97 6.83 -7.04
N ALA A 261 -5.09 7.24 -7.96
CA ALA A 261 -3.84 7.95 -7.66
C ALA A 261 -4.03 9.24 -6.84
N GLU A 262 -5.18 9.92 -6.96
CA GLU A 262 -5.47 11.13 -6.18
C GLU A 262 -6.03 10.83 -4.78
N HIS A 263 -6.53 9.62 -4.56
CA HIS A 263 -6.95 9.16 -3.23
C HIS A 263 -5.80 8.52 -2.45
N TYR A 264 -4.82 7.95 -3.15
CA TYR A 264 -3.73 7.20 -2.54
C TYR A 264 -2.88 8.04 -1.61
N VAL A 265 -2.58 7.45 -0.45
CA VAL A 265 -1.62 7.97 0.51
C VAL A 265 -0.59 6.87 0.78
N GLY A 266 0.69 7.20 0.57
CA GLY A 266 1.78 6.26 0.87
C GLY A 266 1.92 5.97 2.37
N PRO A 267 2.66 4.92 2.75
CA PRO A 267 2.76 4.45 4.12
C PRO A 267 3.38 5.50 5.05
N ARG A 268 2.59 6.02 6.00
CA ARG A 268 3.02 6.98 7.04
C ARG A 268 2.69 6.44 8.43
N TYR A 269 3.02 5.18 8.63
CA TYR A 269 2.84 4.47 9.90
C TYR A 269 3.62 5.16 11.03
N GLY A 270 3.09 5.17 12.25
CA GLY A 270 3.78 5.76 13.40
C GLY A 270 4.83 4.79 13.97
N LEU A 271 5.91 5.31 14.59
CA LEU A 271 6.70 4.50 15.53
C LEU A 271 6.05 4.58 16.93
N PRO A 272 6.01 3.51 17.75
CA PRO A 272 6.57 2.16 17.57
C PRO A 272 5.54 1.07 17.23
N TYR A 273 4.31 1.44 16.83
CA TYR A 273 3.22 0.52 16.52
C TYR A 273 2.64 0.83 15.13
N GLY A 274 2.50 -0.19 14.29
CA GLY A 274 2.00 -0.08 12.92
C GLY A 274 2.82 -0.93 11.93
N HIS A 275 2.34 -1.02 10.69
CA HIS A 275 3.00 -1.78 9.62
C HIS A 275 4.45 -1.32 9.38
N PRO A 276 5.40 -2.24 9.13
CA PRO A 276 6.78 -1.86 8.86
C PRO A 276 6.91 -1.07 7.55
N HIS A 277 7.69 0.02 7.58
CA HIS A 277 7.90 0.97 6.46
C HIS A 277 8.74 0.43 5.29
N SER A 278 9.31 -0.78 5.39
CA SER A 278 10.29 -1.30 4.42
C SER A 278 9.98 -2.74 3.99
N VAL A 279 10.14 -2.99 2.69
CA VAL A 279 10.02 -4.33 2.07
C VAL A 279 11.34 -5.10 2.23
N PRO A 280 11.32 -6.31 2.80
CA PRO A 280 12.29 -7.31 2.38
C PRO A 280 11.63 -8.62 1.96
N VAL A 281 10.45 -8.64 1.33
CA VAL A 281 9.97 -9.87 0.64
C VAL A 281 8.97 -9.54 -0.49
N PRO A 282 9.25 -9.81 -1.79
CA PRO A 282 8.35 -9.46 -2.89
C PRO A 282 7.09 -10.34 -2.94
N PHE A 283 5.93 -9.72 -2.75
CA PHE A 283 4.60 -10.32 -2.68
C PHE A 283 4.30 -11.34 -3.81
N ASP A 284 3.75 -12.50 -3.45
CA ASP A 284 3.63 -13.67 -4.34
C ASP A 284 2.67 -13.42 -5.51
N ALA A 285 3.23 -13.11 -6.68
CA ALA A 285 2.49 -12.99 -7.92
C ALA A 285 2.85 -14.14 -8.88
N GLN A 286 1.85 -14.70 -9.57
CA GLN A 286 2.05 -15.89 -10.40
C GLN A 286 2.96 -15.59 -11.61
N PRO A 287 4.01 -16.40 -11.86
CA PRO A 287 4.96 -16.19 -12.95
C PRO A 287 4.33 -16.33 -14.34
N LEU A 288 4.94 -15.69 -15.35
CA LEU A 288 4.74 -16.08 -16.76
C LEU A 288 4.90 -17.61 -16.89
N PRO A 289 4.07 -18.32 -17.69
CA PRO A 289 4.14 -19.77 -17.81
C PRO A 289 5.58 -20.26 -18.08
N PRO A 290 5.98 -21.44 -17.57
CA PRO A 290 7.35 -21.95 -17.67
C PRO A 290 7.91 -22.05 -19.10
N ALA A 291 7.07 -22.07 -20.13
CA ALA A 291 7.45 -22.26 -21.53
C ALA A 291 7.71 -20.96 -22.34
N ASP A 292 7.39 -19.77 -21.81
CA ASP A 292 7.54 -18.49 -22.52
C ASP A 292 8.87 -17.69 -22.32
N PRO A 293 9.70 -17.87 -21.26
CA PRO A 293 10.80 -16.91 -20.99
C PRO A 293 12.01 -17.01 -21.93
N GLU A 294 12.25 -18.15 -22.58
CA GLU A 294 13.30 -18.29 -23.61
C GLU A 294 12.87 -17.76 -24.99
N SER A 295 11.63 -17.31 -25.12
CA SER A 295 11.07 -16.79 -26.37
C SER A 295 11.15 -15.26 -26.48
N VAL A 296 11.66 -14.57 -25.45
CA VAL A 296 11.86 -13.12 -25.48
C VAL A 296 13.33 -12.82 -25.73
N ILE A 297 13.63 -12.05 -26.77
CA ILE A 297 15.00 -11.68 -27.13
C ILE A 297 15.23 -10.21 -26.79
N LEU A 298 16.25 -9.95 -25.97
CA LEU A 298 16.73 -8.60 -25.72
C LEU A 298 18.01 -8.36 -26.54
N THR A 299 18.00 -7.32 -27.37
CA THR A 299 19.13 -6.96 -28.24
C THR A 299 19.62 -5.58 -27.88
N VAL A 300 20.93 -5.45 -27.60
CA VAL A 300 21.60 -4.15 -27.51
C VAL A 300 21.84 -3.62 -28.93
N ASN A 301 21.33 -2.42 -29.21
CA ASN A 301 21.49 -1.78 -30.51
C ASN A 301 22.72 -0.86 -30.51
N PRO A 302 23.69 -1.04 -31.43
CA PRO A 302 24.78 -0.10 -31.58
C PRO A 302 24.28 1.26 -32.12
N PRO A 303 24.95 2.38 -31.77
CA PRO A 303 26.16 2.46 -30.96
C PRO A 303 25.89 2.47 -29.45
N TRP A 304 26.82 1.93 -28.66
CA TRP A 304 26.87 2.08 -27.21
C TRP A 304 28.18 2.74 -26.78
N PRO A 305 28.22 3.44 -25.64
CA PRO A 305 29.43 4.10 -25.18
C PRO A 305 30.50 3.08 -24.77
N THR A 306 31.73 3.29 -25.25
CA THR A 306 32.91 2.47 -24.89
C THR A 306 33.78 3.12 -23.81
N MET A 307 33.49 4.38 -23.46
CA MET A 307 34.15 5.12 -22.40
C MET A 307 33.13 5.97 -21.64
N VAL A 308 33.13 5.89 -20.32
CA VAL A 308 32.21 6.61 -19.44
C VAL A 308 32.94 7.14 -18.21
N ARG A 309 32.46 8.26 -17.67
CA ARG A 309 32.98 8.83 -16.43
C ARG A 309 32.61 7.94 -15.24
N SER A 310 33.53 7.75 -14.31
CA SER A 310 33.24 7.15 -12.99
C SER A 310 32.02 7.84 -12.33
N GLY A 311 31.05 7.03 -11.89
CA GLY A 311 29.77 7.51 -11.33
C GLY A 311 28.83 8.20 -12.34
N GLY A 312 29.17 8.22 -13.62
CA GLY A 312 28.38 8.85 -14.68
C GLY A 312 27.19 7.99 -15.13
N LEU A 313 26.16 8.64 -15.68
CA LEU A 313 25.02 7.94 -16.28
C LEU A 313 25.36 7.45 -17.69
N VAL A 314 24.89 6.25 -18.00
CA VAL A 314 25.05 5.57 -19.28
C VAL A 314 23.67 5.28 -19.83
N PHE A 315 23.45 5.60 -21.11
CA PHE A 315 22.22 5.29 -21.83
C PHE A 315 22.53 4.40 -23.03
N VAL A 316 21.76 3.33 -23.21
CA VAL A 316 21.92 2.35 -24.28
C VAL A 316 20.57 2.09 -24.94
N HIS A 317 20.53 2.03 -26.26
CA HIS A 317 19.31 1.67 -26.99
C HIS A 317 19.21 0.14 -27.11
N LEU A 318 18.01 -0.41 -26.88
CA LEU A 318 17.76 -1.84 -26.98
C LEU A 318 16.44 -2.11 -27.70
N SER A 319 16.36 -3.27 -28.36
CA SER A 319 15.10 -3.80 -28.87
C SER A 319 14.73 -5.07 -28.10
N VAL A 320 13.43 -5.24 -27.84
CA VAL A 320 12.85 -6.48 -27.34
C VAL A 320 12.02 -7.12 -28.45
N GLU A 321 12.28 -8.37 -28.78
CA GLU A 321 11.43 -9.18 -29.65
C GLU A 321 10.62 -10.17 -28.79
N ASN A 322 9.29 -10.09 -28.88
CA ASN A 322 8.41 -11.00 -28.17
C ASN A 322 8.02 -12.19 -29.07
N ARG A 323 8.66 -13.35 -28.89
CA ARG A 323 8.25 -14.60 -29.56
C ARG A 323 7.36 -15.48 -28.68
N SER A 324 6.92 -14.92 -27.56
CA SER A 324 6.09 -15.59 -26.57
C SER A 324 4.63 -15.60 -27.00
N SER A 325 3.81 -16.43 -26.35
CA SER A 325 2.38 -16.50 -26.61
C SER A 325 1.57 -15.37 -25.95
N THR A 326 2.22 -14.57 -25.10
CA THR A 326 1.57 -13.54 -24.28
C THR A 326 2.16 -12.15 -24.52
N PRO A 327 1.38 -11.06 -24.42
CA PRO A 327 1.96 -9.71 -24.45
C PRO A 327 2.93 -9.49 -23.28
N ILE A 328 4.04 -8.78 -23.53
CA ILE A 328 5.04 -8.40 -22.52
C ILE A 328 5.18 -6.88 -22.40
N GLY A 329 5.63 -6.41 -21.25
CA GLY A 329 5.74 -4.99 -20.92
C GLY A 329 4.51 -4.46 -20.17
N TYR A 330 4.13 -3.21 -20.42
CA TYR A 330 3.03 -2.49 -19.80
C TYR A 330 2.23 -1.67 -20.84
N PRO A 331 0.88 -1.70 -20.79
CA PRO A 331 0.01 -2.54 -19.97
C PRO A 331 -0.20 -3.92 -20.63
N THR A 332 -0.14 -5.02 -19.88
CA THR A 332 -0.49 -6.38 -20.35
C THR A 332 -1.71 -6.89 -19.57
N ILE A 333 -2.35 -7.96 -20.07
CA ILE A 333 -3.44 -8.66 -19.37
C ILE A 333 -2.91 -9.32 -18.08
N SER A 334 -1.59 -9.52 -17.96
CA SER A 334 -0.93 -9.86 -16.71
C SER A 334 -0.67 -8.59 -15.87
N SER A 335 -1.03 -8.62 -14.60
CA SER A 335 -0.92 -7.49 -13.66
C SER A 335 0.51 -7.13 -13.24
N LEU A 336 1.55 -7.66 -13.92
CA LEU A 336 2.96 -7.47 -13.56
C LEU A 336 3.76 -6.86 -14.72
N PRO A 337 4.26 -5.62 -14.60
CA PRO A 337 5.08 -5.02 -15.65
C PRO A 337 6.42 -5.76 -15.74
N THR A 338 6.83 -6.09 -16.97
CA THR A 338 8.23 -6.49 -17.23
C THR A 338 9.08 -5.23 -17.32
N GLN A 339 10.15 -5.16 -16.54
CA GLN A 339 11.09 -4.03 -16.55
C GLN A 339 12.44 -4.43 -17.13
N LEU A 340 13.22 -3.41 -17.51
CA LEU A 340 14.59 -3.55 -17.95
C LEU A 340 15.52 -3.26 -16.76
N GLY A 341 16.29 -4.25 -16.36
CA GLY A 341 17.32 -4.13 -15.33
C GLY A 341 18.73 -4.06 -15.93
N SER A 342 19.66 -3.43 -15.22
CA SER A 342 21.05 -3.27 -15.65
C SER A 342 22.05 -3.50 -14.51
N TRP A 343 23.18 -4.13 -14.80
CA TRP A 343 24.25 -4.35 -13.84
C TRP A 343 25.62 -4.37 -14.51
N TRP A 344 26.67 -4.19 -13.71
CA TRP A 344 28.04 -4.17 -14.19
C TRP A 344 28.76 -5.45 -13.80
N VAL A 345 29.58 -5.94 -14.71
CA VAL A 345 30.45 -7.10 -14.54
C VAL A 345 31.89 -6.64 -14.73
N ASP A 346 32.78 -7.05 -13.81
CA ASP A 346 34.20 -6.71 -13.88
C ASP A 346 34.94 -7.49 -14.99
N ASP A 347 36.24 -7.23 -15.13
CA ASP A 347 37.11 -7.85 -16.13
C ASP A 347 37.35 -9.36 -15.89
N ARG A 348 36.94 -9.88 -14.72
CA ARG A 348 36.99 -11.30 -14.35
C ARG A 348 35.65 -12.00 -14.58
N GLY A 349 34.62 -11.28 -15.03
CA GLY A 349 33.29 -11.83 -15.23
C GLY A 349 32.44 -11.87 -13.94
N GLN A 350 32.87 -11.21 -12.85
CA GLN A 350 32.12 -11.12 -11.61
C GLN A 350 31.19 -9.91 -11.64
N GLN A 351 29.89 -10.13 -11.37
CA GLN A 351 28.94 -9.05 -11.16
C GLN A 351 29.35 -8.22 -9.94
N LEU A 352 29.33 -6.90 -10.07
CA LEU A 352 29.54 -6.00 -8.93
C LEU A 352 28.39 -6.12 -7.93
N ASP A 353 28.73 -6.09 -6.64
CA ASP A 353 27.75 -6.19 -5.55
C ASP A 353 26.69 -5.08 -5.64
N GLY A 354 25.41 -5.47 -5.48
CA GLY A 354 24.26 -4.59 -5.57
C GLY A 354 23.11 -5.22 -6.37
N ASP A 355 21.87 -4.78 -6.08
CA ASP A 355 20.70 -5.13 -6.90
C ASP A 355 20.81 -4.40 -8.25
N PRO A 356 20.60 -5.08 -9.39
CA PRO A 356 20.57 -4.42 -10.70
C PRO A 356 19.67 -3.18 -10.75
N GLU A 357 20.14 -2.10 -11.36
CA GLU A 357 19.39 -0.85 -11.50
C GLU A 357 18.18 -1.04 -12.44
N ARG A 358 17.02 -0.45 -12.12
CA ARG A 358 15.84 -0.52 -12.97
C ARG A 358 15.71 0.71 -13.88
N SER A 359 15.52 0.47 -15.17
CA SER A 359 15.16 1.47 -16.18
C SER A 359 13.65 1.52 -16.37
N VAL A 360 12.94 2.16 -15.43
CA VAL A 360 11.48 2.25 -15.42
C VAL A 360 11.00 3.02 -16.66
N GLN A 361 10.27 2.35 -17.55
CA GLN A 361 9.71 2.95 -18.76
C GLN A 361 8.43 2.23 -19.19
N VAL A 362 7.55 2.94 -19.92
CA VAL A 362 6.34 2.38 -20.52
C VAL A 362 6.67 1.82 -21.89
N TRP A 363 6.43 0.53 -22.10
CA TRP A 363 6.68 -0.17 -23.36
C TRP A 363 5.79 -1.40 -23.45
N ARG A 364 5.44 -1.84 -24.67
CA ARG A 364 4.68 -3.07 -24.87
C ARG A 364 5.10 -3.76 -26.16
N ALA A 365 5.25 -5.08 -26.09
CA ALA A 365 5.39 -5.94 -27.27
C ALA A 365 4.33 -7.04 -27.23
N ASP A 366 3.39 -7.02 -28.18
CA ASP A 366 2.46 -8.12 -28.39
C ASP A 366 3.17 -9.35 -29.00
N PRO A 367 2.58 -10.57 -28.93
CA PRO A 367 3.14 -11.76 -29.57
C PRO A 367 3.54 -11.53 -31.03
N GLY A 368 4.79 -11.87 -31.37
CA GLY A 368 5.38 -11.67 -32.71
C GLY A 368 5.75 -10.23 -33.06
N ARG A 369 5.71 -9.30 -32.09
CA ARG A 369 6.09 -7.88 -32.27
C ARG A 369 7.35 -7.54 -31.48
N SER A 370 7.96 -6.41 -31.84
CA SER A 370 9.10 -5.85 -31.14
C SER A 370 8.78 -4.48 -30.55
N ALA A 371 9.52 -4.10 -29.51
CA ALA A 371 9.48 -2.79 -28.89
C ALA A 371 10.90 -2.24 -28.69
N GLU A 372 11.04 -0.92 -28.73
CA GLU A 372 12.30 -0.22 -28.44
C GLU A 372 12.32 0.25 -26.99
N LEU A 373 13.50 0.17 -26.37
CA LEU A 373 13.78 0.54 -24.99
C LEU A 373 15.02 1.43 -24.93
N VAL A 374 15.07 2.26 -23.88
CA VAL A 374 16.31 2.92 -23.47
C VAL A 374 16.71 2.39 -22.10
N GLY A 375 17.86 1.74 -22.04
CA GLY A 375 18.48 1.29 -20.81
C GLY A 375 19.30 2.39 -20.18
N ARG A 376 19.13 2.59 -18.87
CA ARG A 376 19.93 3.47 -18.02
C ARG A 376 20.78 2.64 -17.07
N ALA A 377 22.02 3.05 -16.86
CA ALA A 377 22.90 2.47 -15.85
C ALA A 377 23.83 3.54 -15.29
N THR A 378 24.11 3.48 -13.99
CA THR A 378 25.13 4.31 -13.33
C THR A 378 26.47 3.59 -13.35
N ALA A 379 27.51 4.21 -13.92
CA ALA A 379 28.84 3.62 -14.01
C ALA A 379 29.49 3.47 -12.63
N PRO A 380 30.31 2.41 -12.41
CA PRO A 380 31.04 2.21 -11.16
C PRO A 380 31.86 3.43 -10.72
N ALA A 381 31.95 3.65 -9.42
CA ALA A 381 32.82 4.70 -8.85
C ALA A 381 34.31 4.37 -9.01
N VAL A 382 34.64 3.08 -9.08
CA VAL A 382 36.02 2.60 -9.24
C VAL A 382 36.34 2.51 -10.73
N GLU A 383 37.45 3.13 -11.14
CA GLU A 383 37.94 3.10 -12.52
C GLU A 383 38.36 1.67 -12.92
N GLY A 384 38.13 1.31 -14.18
CA GLY A 384 38.39 -0.05 -14.66
C GLY A 384 37.72 -0.36 -15.99
N ALA A 385 37.94 -1.58 -16.47
CA ALA A 385 37.21 -2.12 -17.61
C ALA A 385 36.06 -2.99 -17.09
N TYR A 386 34.85 -2.72 -17.58
CA TYR A 386 33.64 -3.42 -17.16
C TYR A 386 32.80 -3.80 -18.36
N THR A 387 31.91 -4.77 -18.19
CA THR A 387 30.87 -5.13 -19.14
C THR A 387 29.54 -4.70 -18.54
N LEU A 388 28.80 -3.81 -19.22
CA LEU A 388 27.44 -3.45 -18.82
C LEU A 388 26.50 -4.53 -19.34
N VAL A 389 25.62 -5.07 -18.52
CA VAL A 389 24.67 -6.11 -18.91
C VAL A 389 23.25 -5.61 -18.66
N PHE A 390 22.36 -5.92 -19.60
CA PHE A 390 20.94 -5.69 -19.45
C PHE A 390 20.18 -7.01 -19.41
N GLY A 391 19.10 -7.04 -18.64
CA GLY A 391 18.18 -8.16 -18.58
C GLY A 391 16.75 -7.70 -18.39
N LEU A 392 15.79 -8.47 -18.88
CA LEU A 392 14.39 -8.26 -18.54
C LEU A 392 14.05 -8.98 -17.24
N VAL A 393 13.28 -8.32 -16.39
CA VAL A 393 12.80 -8.87 -15.12
C VAL A 393 11.29 -8.67 -15.04
N GLN A 394 10.58 -9.75 -14.73
CA GLN A 394 9.22 -9.63 -14.24
C GLN A 394 9.35 -9.34 -12.74
N GLU A 395 9.07 -8.09 -12.37
CA GLU A 395 9.31 -7.63 -11.00
C GLU A 395 8.65 -8.55 -9.98
N SER A 396 9.37 -8.81 -8.89
CA SER A 396 8.90 -9.68 -7.80
C SER A 396 8.68 -11.16 -8.16
N VAL A 397 9.01 -11.58 -9.39
CA VAL A 397 8.86 -12.97 -9.84
C VAL A 397 10.20 -13.59 -10.21
N ARG A 398 10.81 -13.13 -11.30
CA ARG A 398 12.07 -13.69 -11.83
C ARG A 398 12.70 -12.81 -12.91
N TRP A 399 14.00 -12.95 -13.07
CA TRP A 399 14.70 -12.56 -14.30
C TRP A 399 14.27 -13.49 -15.44
N LEU A 400 14.05 -12.92 -16.63
CA LEU A 400 13.84 -13.69 -17.84
C LEU A 400 15.21 -14.24 -18.30
N GLY A 401 15.28 -15.54 -18.58
CA GLY A 401 16.52 -16.24 -18.94
C GLY A 401 17.02 -15.87 -20.34
N SER A 402 18.18 -16.40 -20.75
CA SER A 402 18.71 -16.22 -22.11
C SER A 402 17.68 -16.72 -23.14
N PRO A 403 17.23 -15.89 -24.11
CA PRO A 403 17.92 -14.74 -24.70
C PRO A 403 17.47 -13.33 -24.20
N ALA A 404 16.77 -13.24 -23.07
CA ALA A 404 16.33 -11.97 -22.48
C ALA A 404 17.42 -11.23 -21.67
N VAL A 405 18.66 -11.72 -21.71
CA VAL A 405 19.86 -11.08 -21.15
C VAL A 405 20.81 -10.76 -22.29
N SER A 406 21.30 -9.51 -22.35
CA SER A 406 22.11 -9.00 -23.44
C SER A 406 23.29 -8.18 -22.89
N PRO A 407 24.55 -8.63 -23.09
CA PRO A 407 25.71 -7.85 -22.68
C PRO A 407 26.00 -6.73 -23.69
N VAL A 408 26.28 -5.55 -23.17
CA VAL A 408 27.03 -4.51 -23.87
C VAL A 408 28.51 -4.91 -23.82
N GLY A 409 29.24 -4.78 -24.92
CA GLY A 409 30.69 -5.06 -24.93
C GLY A 409 31.48 -4.21 -23.91
N THR A 410 32.79 -4.45 -23.77
CA THR A 410 33.62 -3.80 -22.75
C THR A 410 33.55 -2.27 -22.81
N VAL A 411 33.21 -1.66 -21.67
CA VAL A 411 33.16 -0.22 -21.41
C VAL A 411 34.29 0.15 -20.45
N LYS A 412 35.07 1.17 -20.78
CA LYS A 412 36.10 1.72 -19.90
C LYS A 412 35.51 2.80 -19.01
N VAL A 413 35.61 2.62 -17.70
CA VAL A 413 35.21 3.59 -16.68
C VAL A 413 36.48 4.29 -16.19
N GLY A 414 36.50 5.62 -16.28
CA GLY A 414 37.69 6.39 -15.94
C GLY A 414 37.39 7.80 -15.47
N PRO A 415 38.42 8.60 -15.20
CA PRO A 415 38.27 10.00 -14.87
C PRO A 415 37.86 10.67 -16.18
N GLY A 416 36.57 10.98 -16.31
CA GLY A 416 36.02 11.52 -17.53
C GLY A 416 36.87 12.70 -18.01
N ILE A 417 37.35 12.62 -19.25
CA ILE A 417 37.82 13.80 -19.95
C ILE A 417 36.60 14.73 -20.02
N ALA A 418 36.72 15.94 -19.47
CA ALA A 418 35.78 17.00 -19.78
C ALA A 418 35.73 17.09 -21.31
N SER A 419 34.59 16.78 -21.92
CA SER A 419 34.39 17.11 -23.33
C SER A 419 34.50 18.64 -23.42
N SER A 420 35.67 19.11 -23.81
CA SER A 420 35.80 20.33 -24.59
C SER A 420 35.07 20.10 -25.90
N ASP A 421 34.26 21.10 -26.24
CA ASP A 421 33.49 21.34 -27.47
C ASP A 421 32.03 20.87 -27.47
#